data_AF-A0A838GE80-F1
#
_entry.id   AF-A0A838GE80-F1
#
_cell.length_a   1.000
_cell.length_b   1.000
_cell.length_c   1.000
_cell.angle_alpha   90.00
_cell.angle_beta   90.00
_cell.angle_gamma   90.00
#
_symmetry.space_group_name_H-M   'P 1'
#
loop_
_entity.id
_entity.type
_entity.pdbx_description
1 polymer ?
#
loop_
_entity_poly.entity_id
_entity_poly.type
_entity_poly.pdbx_seq_one_letter_code
_entity_poly.pdbx_strand_id
1 'polypeptide(L)'
;MPENHDRPEFWVPDNPDGSGWANVDWASVTQGSRYHYQHGEPLDVARAERPRYYKVVTRLETERIIAHENTYYVAAVDLADFVGELVWHGGDEVIWHIEPCKDPPVEAQIR
;
A
#
# COMPACT_ATOMS: atom_id res chain seq x y z
N MET A 1 -20.72 38.27 8.85
CA MET A 1 -21.46 37.05 9.25
C MET A 1 -20.52 35.88 9.08
N PRO A 2 -20.43 34.98 10.06
CA PRO A 2 -19.30 34.06 10.30
C PRO A 2 -19.19 32.94 9.25
N GLU A 3 -17.98 32.41 9.10
CA GLU A 3 -17.64 31.20 8.35
C GLU A 3 -18.39 30.00 8.93
N ASN A 4 -18.99 29.17 8.08
CA ASN A 4 -19.76 28.01 8.52
C ASN A 4 -19.24 26.73 7.85
N HIS A 5 -18.12 26.24 8.40
CA HIS A 5 -17.51 24.95 8.10
C HIS A 5 -18.31 23.76 8.68
N ASP A 6 -19.43 24.00 9.37
CA ASP A 6 -20.30 22.98 9.98
C ASP A 6 -21.39 22.43 9.03
N ARG A 7 -21.12 22.41 7.72
CA ARG A 7 -22.07 21.83 6.77
C ARG A 7 -21.84 20.31 6.62
N PRO A 8 -22.84 19.45 6.87
CA PRO A 8 -22.71 17.99 6.78
C PRO A 8 -22.42 17.49 5.36
N GLU A 9 -22.55 18.34 4.35
CA GLU A 9 -22.17 18.08 2.96
C GLU A 9 -20.64 17.96 2.71
N PHE A 10 -19.80 18.25 3.72
CA PHE A 10 -18.34 18.04 3.69
C PHE A 10 -17.84 17.00 4.70
N TRP A 11 -18.74 16.20 5.28
CA TRP A 11 -18.43 15.20 6.30
C TRP A 11 -18.97 13.81 5.88
N VAL A 12 -18.09 12.81 5.74
CA VAL A 12 -18.47 11.39 5.62
C VAL A 12 -17.95 10.68 6.87
N PRO A 13 -18.80 10.15 7.77
CA PRO A 13 -18.35 9.37 8.91
C PRO A 13 -17.96 7.98 8.45
N ASP A 14 -16.74 7.55 8.75
CA ASP A 14 -16.31 6.17 8.42
C ASP A 14 -16.60 5.14 9.52
N ASN A 15 -16.82 5.58 10.76
CA ASN A 15 -17.50 4.82 11.82
C ASN A 15 -17.79 5.76 13.00
N PRO A 16 -19.06 6.07 13.33
CA PRO A 16 -19.40 6.98 14.43
C PRO A 16 -19.14 6.40 15.84
N ASP A 17 -18.77 5.13 15.93
CA ASP A 17 -18.49 4.42 17.19
C ASP A 17 -16.99 4.21 17.49
N GLY A 18 -16.10 4.67 16.60
CA GLY A 18 -14.65 4.53 16.76
C GLY A 18 -14.09 3.14 16.47
N SER A 19 -14.89 2.22 15.91
CA SER A 19 -14.37 0.93 15.45
C SER A 19 -13.55 1.13 14.17
N GLY A 20 -12.30 0.66 14.19
CA GLY A 20 -11.31 1.02 13.17
C GLY A 20 -11.53 0.40 11.80
N TRP A 21 -12.52 -0.46 11.57
CA TRP A 21 -12.67 -1.20 10.31
C TRP A 21 -14.00 -0.90 9.63
N ALA A 22 -13.95 -0.33 8.44
CA ALA A 22 -15.10 -0.09 7.58
C ALA A 22 -15.14 -1.09 6.43
N ASN A 23 -16.33 -1.52 6.05
CA ASN A 23 -16.51 -2.38 4.88
C ASN A 23 -16.18 -1.58 3.62
N VAL A 24 -15.28 -2.11 2.81
CA VAL A 24 -15.00 -1.57 1.50
C VAL A 24 -15.89 -2.28 0.50
N ASP A 25 -16.84 -1.56 -0.09
CA ASP A 25 -17.62 -2.05 -1.22
C ASP A 25 -17.22 -1.30 -2.49
N TRP A 26 -16.07 -1.68 -3.08
CA TRP A 26 -15.75 -1.28 -4.46
C TRP A 26 -16.57 -2.14 -5.47
N ALA A 27 -17.82 -2.50 -5.15
CA ALA A 27 -18.75 -3.46 -5.78
C ALA A 27 -18.25 -4.91 -5.95
N SER A 28 -16.95 -5.10 -6.14
CA SER A 28 -16.35 -6.18 -6.90
C SER A 28 -14.89 -5.77 -7.00
N VAL A 29 -13.98 -6.19 -6.12
CA VAL A 29 -12.57 -5.99 -6.50
C VAL A 29 -12.25 -6.90 -7.71
N THR A 30 -13.01 -8.00 -7.90
CA THR A 30 -13.67 -8.44 -9.16
C THR A 30 -14.38 -9.81 -9.04
N GLN A 31 -14.15 -10.61 -7.98
CA GLN A 31 -14.57 -12.05 -7.97
C GLN A 31 -14.97 -12.68 -6.60
N GLY A 32 -15.37 -11.91 -5.57
CA GLY A 32 -16.16 -12.49 -4.45
C GLY A 32 -15.60 -12.44 -3.02
N SER A 33 -14.66 -11.54 -2.69
CA SER A 33 -14.21 -11.34 -1.30
C SER A 33 -14.58 -9.95 -0.79
N ARG A 34 -15.13 -9.85 0.45
CA ARG A 34 -15.36 -8.60 1.17
C ARG A 34 -14.10 -8.18 1.91
N TYR A 35 -13.69 -6.92 1.78
CA TYR A 35 -12.52 -6.37 2.46
C TYR A 35 -12.95 -5.34 3.51
N HIS A 36 -12.13 -5.20 4.55
CA HIS A 36 -12.26 -4.17 5.56
C HIS A 36 -11.07 -3.22 5.44
N TYR A 37 -11.28 -1.92 5.61
CA TYR A 37 -10.20 -0.93 5.70
C TYR A 37 -10.24 -0.18 7.01
N GLN A 38 -9.07 0.26 7.47
CA GLN A 38 -8.94 1.11 8.65
C GLN A 38 -8.38 2.46 8.25
N HIS A 39 -8.94 3.53 8.84
CA HIS A 39 -8.34 4.85 8.74
C HIS A 39 -6.97 4.85 9.37
N GLY A 40 -6.00 5.34 8.60
CA GLY A 40 -4.65 5.54 9.07
C GLY A 40 -4.52 6.79 9.94
N GLU A 41 -3.37 6.90 10.59
CA GLU A 41 -2.91 8.13 11.25
C GLU A 41 -2.95 9.33 10.27
N PRO A 42 -3.04 10.58 10.78
CA PRO A 42 -2.86 11.78 9.97
C PRO A 42 -1.62 11.68 9.06
N LEU A 43 -1.74 12.16 7.83
CA LEU A 43 -0.75 11.92 6.77
C LEU A 43 0.68 12.36 7.14
N ASP A 44 0.80 13.46 7.88
CA ASP A 44 2.07 13.99 8.37
C ASP A 44 2.72 13.09 9.43
N VAL A 45 1.92 12.58 10.37
CA VAL A 45 2.36 11.59 11.38
C VAL A 45 2.79 10.29 10.71
N ALA A 46 1.95 9.76 9.82
CA ALA A 46 2.24 8.53 9.07
C ALA A 46 3.51 8.65 8.21
N ARG A 47 3.79 9.85 7.67
CA ARG A 47 5.03 10.13 6.91
C ARG A 47 6.25 10.20 7.82
N ALA A 48 6.14 10.77 9.01
CA ALA A 48 7.24 10.88 9.95
C ALA A 48 7.70 9.53 10.49
N GLU A 49 6.76 8.60 10.71
CA GLU A 49 7.04 7.25 11.20
C GLU A 49 7.39 6.25 10.10
N ARG A 50 7.29 6.67 8.83
CA ARG A 50 7.46 5.78 7.69
C ARG A 50 8.88 5.22 7.64
N PRO A 51 9.05 3.89 7.46
CA PRO A 51 10.35 3.30 7.13
C PRO A 51 10.98 4.01 5.95
N ARG A 52 12.30 4.17 5.95
CA ARG A 52 13.02 4.83 4.86
C ARG A 52 13.03 3.98 3.58
N TYR A 53 13.05 2.66 3.74
CA TYR A 53 13.04 1.67 2.67
C TYR A 53 12.06 0.54 2.97
N TYR A 54 11.65 -0.13 1.91
CA TYR A 54 10.87 -1.35 1.95
C TYR A 54 11.58 -2.43 1.15
N LYS A 55 11.51 -3.65 1.66
CA LYS A 55 11.87 -4.84 0.91
C LYS A 55 10.61 -5.35 0.22
N VAL A 56 10.62 -5.35 -1.10
CA VAL A 56 9.54 -5.87 -1.93
C VAL A 56 10.01 -7.21 -2.48
N VAL A 57 9.30 -8.27 -2.14
CA VAL A 57 9.54 -9.61 -2.69
C VAL A 57 8.48 -9.90 -3.72
N THR A 58 8.93 -10.24 -4.92
CA THR A 58 8.06 -10.72 -6.00
C THR A 58 8.32 -12.20 -6.21
N ARG A 59 7.32 -12.90 -6.72
CA ARG A 59 7.42 -14.30 -7.10
C ARG A 59 6.99 -14.44 -8.55
N LEU A 60 7.83 -15.09 -9.34
CA LEU A 60 7.50 -15.50 -10.68
C LEU A 60 7.25 -17.01 -10.66
N GLU A 61 5.99 -17.39 -10.86
CA GLU A 61 5.56 -18.78 -10.86
C GLU A 61 4.65 -19.03 -12.06
N THR A 62 5.14 -19.84 -12.99
CA THR A 62 4.35 -20.32 -14.13
C THR A 62 4.52 -21.83 -14.25
N GLU A 63 3.63 -22.50 -14.96
CA GLU A 63 3.72 -23.95 -15.19
C GLU A 63 5.01 -24.40 -15.89
N ARG A 64 5.77 -23.46 -16.48
CA ARG A 64 6.93 -23.73 -17.34
C ARG A 64 8.28 -23.51 -16.65
N ILE A 65 8.30 -22.88 -15.47
CA ILE A 65 9.53 -22.50 -14.79
C ILE A 65 9.47 -22.89 -13.32
N ILE A 66 10.64 -23.16 -12.74
CA ILE A 66 10.76 -23.30 -11.29
C ILE A 66 10.48 -21.92 -10.68
N ALA A 67 9.60 -21.89 -9.67
CA ALA A 67 9.26 -20.67 -8.96
C ALA A 67 10.53 -20.00 -8.43
N HIS A 68 10.66 -18.70 -8.69
CA HIS A 68 11.78 -17.91 -8.19
C HIS A 68 11.28 -16.61 -7.58
N GLU A 69 12.01 -16.17 -6.55
CA GLU A 69 11.72 -14.95 -5.83
C GLU A 69 12.77 -13.89 -6.18
N ASN A 70 12.30 -12.70 -6.54
CA ASN A 70 13.16 -11.53 -6.73
C ASN A 70 12.96 -10.57 -5.56
N THR A 71 14.06 -10.09 -4.98
CA THR A 71 14.06 -9.15 -3.86
C THR A 71 14.51 -7.77 -4.33
N TYR A 72 13.66 -6.78 -4.10
CA TYR A 72 13.92 -5.37 -4.39
C TYR A 72 13.96 -4.56 -3.09
N TYR A 73 14.84 -3.58 -3.03
CA TYR A 73 14.91 -2.62 -1.93
C TYR A 73 14.52 -1.26 -2.48
N VAL A 74 13.34 -0.77 -2.09
CA VAL A 74 12.71 0.40 -2.69
C VAL A 74 12.62 1.51 -1.66
N ALA A 75 13.04 2.72 -2.02
CA ALA A 75 12.90 3.87 -1.14
C ALA A 75 11.42 4.15 -0.91
N ALA A 76 11.05 4.55 0.30
CA ALA A 76 9.65 4.76 0.66
C ALA A 76 8.93 5.78 -0.23
N VAL A 77 9.66 6.79 -0.68
CA VAL A 77 9.14 7.83 -1.59
C VAL A 77 8.73 7.26 -2.95
N ASP A 78 9.39 6.19 -3.42
CA ASP A 78 9.20 5.59 -4.73
C ASP A 78 8.32 4.32 -4.67
N LEU A 79 7.95 3.85 -3.47
CA LEU A 79 7.24 2.58 -3.29
C LEU A 79 5.91 2.51 -4.05
N ALA A 80 5.13 3.59 -4.03
CA ALA A 80 3.82 3.61 -4.67
C ALA A 80 3.95 3.48 -6.19
N ASP A 81 4.89 4.21 -6.78
CA ASP A 81 5.16 4.17 -8.22
C ASP A 81 5.73 2.80 -8.62
N PHE A 82 6.68 2.26 -7.86
CA PHE A 82 7.23 0.92 -8.09
C PHE A 82 6.14 -0.17 -8.06
N VAL A 83 5.26 -0.16 -7.06
CA VAL A 83 4.15 -1.12 -6.95
C VAL A 83 3.17 -0.94 -8.11
N GLY A 84 2.88 0.31 -8.48
CA GLY A 84 2.04 0.61 -9.63
C GLY A 84 2.63 0.03 -10.92
N GLU A 85 3.89 0.34 -11.21
CA GLU A 85 4.61 -0.18 -12.38
C GLU A 85 4.62 -1.71 -12.40
N LEU A 86 4.89 -2.37 -11.27
CA LEU A 86 4.90 -3.82 -11.20
C LEU A 86 3.51 -4.42 -11.46
N VAL A 87 2.44 -3.82 -10.95
CA VAL A 87 1.06 -4.29 -11.21
C VAL A 87 0.70 -4.12 -12.69
N TRP A 88 1.15 -3.05 -13.34
CA TRP A 88 0.83 -2.77 -14.74
C TRP A 88 1.74 -3.51 -15.74
N HIS A 89 2.99 -3.78 -15.36
CA HIS A 89 4.04 -4.24 -16.28
C HIS A 89 4.79 -5.50 -15.84
N GLY A 90 4.54 -6.03 -14.64
CA GLY A 90 5.22 -7.20 -14.09
C GLY A 90 4.94 -8.51 -14.83
N GLY A 91 3.94 -8.55 -15.70
CA GLY A 91 3.58 -9.75 -16.46
C GLY A 91 3.12 -10.86 -15.52
N ASP A 92 3.87 -11.97 -15.47
CA ASP A 92 3.61 -13.10 -14.58
C ASP A 92 4.26 -12.94 -13.19
N GLU A 93 5.01 -11.86 -12.95
CA GLU A 93 5.53 -11.54 -11.63
C GLU A 93 4.43 -11.00 -10.73
N VAL A 94 4.24 -11.62 -9.57
CA VAL A 94 3.30 -11.15 -8.56
C VAL A 94 4.02 -10.63 -7.33
N ILE A 95 3.47 -9.61 -6.69
CA ILE A 95 3.92 -9.17 -5.36
C ILE A 95 3.62 -10.28 -4.37
N TRP A 96 4.65 -10.83 -3.76
CA TRP A 96 4.52 -11.87 -2.75
C TRP A 96 4.34 -11.26 -1.36
N HIS A 97 5.22 -10.34 -0.97
CA HIS A 97 5.03 -9.50 0.21
C HIS A 97 5.89 -8.23 0.16
N ILE A 98 5.50 -7.25 0.97
CA ILE A 98 6.23 -6.01 1.18
C ILE A 98 6.44 -5.85 2.68
N GLU A 99 7.68 -5.59 3.10
CA GLU A 99 8.03 -5.41 4.51
C GLU A 99 8.93 -4.17 4.72
N PRO A 100 8.82 -3.46 5.86
CA PRO A 100 9.76 -2.42 6.24
C PRO A 100 11.21 -2.91 6.23
N CYS A 101 12.12 -2.12 5.66
CA CYS A 101 13.55 -2.42 5.65
C CYS A 101 14.34 -1.32 6.38
N LYS A 102 14.90 -1.67 7.53
CA LYS A 102 15.73 -0.76 8.34
C LYS A 102 17.14 -0.61 7.76
N ASP A 103 17.72 -1.73 7.34
CA ASP A 103 19.11 -1.85 6.93
C ASP A 103 19.19 -2.39 5.48
N PRO A 104 18.90 -1.56 4.46
CA PRO A 104 19.00 -1.98 3.06
C PRO A 104 20.46 -2.20 2.65
N PRO A 105 20.73 -3.03 1.63
CA PRO A 105 22.08 -3.23 1.10
C PRO A 105 22.66 -1.90 0.59
N VAL A 106 23.99 -1.75 0.66
CA VAL A 106 24.66 -0.47 0.36
C VAL A 106 24.37 -0.01 -1.08
N GLU A 107 24.24 -0.96 -2.01
CA GLU A 107 23.94 -0.73 -3.42
C GLU A 107 22.58 -0.08 -3.61
N ALA A 108 21.60 -0.41 -2.78
CA ALA A 108 20.26 0.20 -2.81
C ALA A 108 20.23 1.60 -2.18
N GLN A 109 21.30 2.01 -1.50
CA GLN A 109 21.43 3.33 -0.90
C GLN A 109 22.13 4.35 -1.82
N ILE A 110 22.64 3.90 -2.96
CA ILE A 110 23.33 4.73 -3.94
C ILE A 110 22.27 5.39 -4.83
N ARG A 111 22.23 6.73 -4.82
CA ARG A 111 21.48 7.55 -5.77
C ARG A 111 22.38 8.07 -6.87
#